data_AF-A0A815W1V4-F1
#
_entry.id   AF-A0A815W1V4-F1
#
_cell.length_a   1.000
_cell.length_b   1.000
_cell.length_c   1.000
_cell.angle_alpha   90.00
_cell.angle_beta   90.00
_cell.angle_gamma   90.00
#
_symmetry.space_group_name_H-M   'P 1'
#
loop_
_entity.id
_entity.type
_entity.pdbx_description
1 polymer ?
#
loop_
_entity_poly.entity_id
_entity_poly.type
_entity_poly.pdbx_seq_one_letter_code
_entity_poly.pdbx_strand_id
1 'polypeptide(L)'
;MSGHHIPKPLNHSIYPFSVAYVGDEKLEKYNQLSEKVLRSLLYLYKRYANEYDWFLKADDDTYVIIENLRHFLRRKLSNATGYFGYIAKTRDRLYPSGGAGYVLSQTTLIKLGEEILTKPEKRKLCHENEAEDINLAYCLARINVFVTHTRDNNQLETFHPMTFEEHFLGKFTRWIENNSQYEQKKGEKCCSNFTISFHGMSSRDMKLLHYLLYHIQIAQS
;
A
#
# COMPACT_ATOMS: atom_id res chain seq x y z
N MET A 1 20.49 -14.94 -25.48
CA MET A 1 20.90 -15.07 -24.06
C MET A 1 21.07 -13.67 -23.49
N SER A 2 19.99 -13.05 -23.01
CA SER A 2 20.07 -11.74 -22.32
C SER A 2 20.11 -11.99 -20.82
N GLY A 3 21.25 -11.65 -20.21
CA GLY A 3 21.44 -11.75 -18.77
C GLY A 3 20.47 -10.82 -18.05
N HIS A 4 19.68 -11.37 -17.13
CA HIS A 4 18.86 -10.58 -16.22
C HIS A 4 19.80 -9.88 -15.24
N HIS A 5 19.87 -8.55 -15.33
CA HIS A 5 20.59 -7.74 -14.36
C HIS A 5 19.77 -7.71 -13.08
N ILE A 6 20.06 -8.62 -12.15
CA ILE A 6 19.51 -8.55 -10.80
C ILE A 6 20.24 -7.39 -10.11
N PRO A 7 19.55 -6.31 -9.69
CA PRO A 7 20.20 -5.23 -8.96
C PRO A 7 20.80 -5.80 -7.66
N LYS A 8 22.01 -5.33 -7.31
CA LYS A 8 22.67 -5.73 -6.07
C LYS A 8 21.73 -5.43 -4.88
N PRO A 9 21.64 -6.33 -3.88
CA PRO A 9 20.85 -6.07 -2.69
C PRO A 9 21.32 -4.74 -2.05
N LEU A 10 20.35 -3.89 -1.69
CA LEU A 10 20.58 -2.65 -0.98
C LEU A 10 21.26 -2.96 0.36
N ASN A 11 22.18 -2.11 0.80
CA ASN A 11 22.85 -2.31 2.07
C ASN A 11 21.84 -2.21 3.23
N HIS A 12 21.57 -3.34 3.90
CA HIS A 12 20.58 -3.47 4.97
C HIS A 12 20.91 -2.62 6.21
N SER A 13 22.15 -2.11 6.36
CA SER A 13 22.52 -1.22 7.46
C SER A 13 22.05 0.22 7.29
N ILE A 14 21.65 0.62 6.08
CA ILE A 14 21.21 1.99 5.75
C ILE A 14 19.69 2.03 5.53
N TYR A 15 19.12 0.97 4.96
CA TYR A 15 17.68 0.84 4.75
C TYR A 15 17.20 -0.46 5.40
N PRO A 16 16.41 -0.40 6.49
CA PRO A 16 15.88 -1.59 7.17
C PRO A 16 14.72 -2.24 6.40
N PHE A 17 14.67 -2.05 5.07
CA PHE A 17 13.68 -2.61 4.17
C PHE A 17 14.35 -3.12 2.90
N SER A 18 13.76 -4.15 2.30
CA SER A 18 14.21 -4.69 1.01
C SER A 18 13.17 -4.39 -0.05
N VAL A 19 13.64 -3.97 -1.23
CA VAL A 19 12.78 -3.82 -2.41
C VAL A 19 12.90 -5.09 -3.25
N ALA A 20 11.77 -5.77 -3.45
CA ALA A 20 11.70 -6.91 -4.35
C ALA A 20 11.23 -6.45 -5.74
N TYR A 21 12.09 -6.63 -6.74
CA TYR A 21 11.72 -6.40 -8.14
C TYR A 21 11.14 -7.68 -8.74
N VAL A 22 9.91 -7.60 -9.23
CA VAL A 22 9.26 -8.66 -10.00
C VAL A 22 8.82 -8.04 -11.33
N GLY A 23 9.70 -8.13 -12.32
CA GLY A 23 9.45 -7.63 -13.68
C GLY A 23 9.21 -8.77 -14.66
N ASP A 24 8.20 -8.63 -15.50
CA ASP A 24 7.95 -9.47 -16.68
C ASP A 24 7.46 -8.52 -17.77
N GLU A 25 8.25 -8.33 -18.83
CA GLU A 25 7.92 -7.38 -19.93
C GLU A 25 6.54 -7.63 -20.54
N LYS A 26 6.01 -8.85 -20.42
CA LYS A 26 4.67 -9.20 -20.90
C LYS A 26 3.55 -8.71 -19.98
N LEU A 27 3.86 -8.34 -18.74
CA LEU A 27 2.92 -7.93 -17.67
C LEU A 27 3.03 -6.46 -17.27
N GLU A 28 3.96 -5.69 -17.84
CA GLU A 28 4.12 -4.26 -17.58
C GLU A 28 3.01 -3.37 -18.19
N LYS A 29 1.84 -3.94 -18.49
CA LYS A 29 0.69 -3.22 -19.03
C LYS A 29 -0.31 -2.90 -17.92
N TYR A 30 -0.89 -1.70 -17.97
CA TYR A 30 -1.89 -1.23 -17.00
C TYR A 30 -3.12 -2.17 -16.90
N ASN A 31 -3.54 -2.78 -18.00
CA ASN A 31 -4.67 -3.72 -17.99
C ASN A 31 -4.35 -5.10 -17.39
N GLN A 32 -3.14 -5.29 -16.85
CA GLN A 32 -2.70 -6.53 -16.19
C GLN A 32 -2.23 -6.29 -14.74
N LEU A 33 -2.57 -5.13 -14.15
CA LEU A 33 -2.15 -4.75 -12.79
C LEU A 33 -2.51 -5.81 -11.74
N SER A 34 -3.73 -6.37 -11.79
CA SER A 34 -4.16 -7.41 -10.85
C SER A 34 -3.23 -8.63 -10.93
N GLU A 35 -2.90 -9.11 -12.13
CA GLU A 35 -1.99 -10.25 -12.29
C GLU A 35 -0.55 -9.90 -11.87
N LYS A 36 -0.09 -8.68 -12.16
CA LYS A 36 1.23 -8.17 -11.73
C LYS A 36 1.35 -8.21 -10.21
N VAL A 37 0.34 -7.73 -9.49
CA VAL A 37 0.34 -7.77 -8.02
C VAL A 37 0.23 -9.18 -7.50
N LEU A 38 -0.72 -10.01 -7.98
CA LEU A 38 -0.87 -11.37 -7.49
C LEU A 38 0.39 -12.23 -7.74
N ARG A 39 1.13 -11.99 -8.83
CA ARG A 39 2.44 -12.63 -9.06
C ARG A 39 3.53 -12.10 -8.15
N SER A 40 3.54 -10.79 -7.90
CA SER A 40 4.48 -10.17 -6.96
C SER A 40 4.27 -10.71 -5.54
N LEU A 41 3.03 -10.81 -5.09
CA LEU A 41 2.67 -11.41 -3.81
C LEU A 41 3.02 -12.91 -3.76
N LEU A 42 2.81 -13.66 -4.85
CA LEU A 42 3.24 -15.08 -4.92
C LEU A 42 4.76 -15.22 -4.82
N TYR A 43 5.51 -14.31 -5.45
CA TYR A 43 6.96 -14.28 -5.37
C TYR A 43 7.44 -13.95 -3.95
N LEU A 44 6.89 -12.90 -3.34
CA LEU A 44 7.17 -12.52 -1.95
C LEU A 44 6.84 -13.67 -0.99
N TYR A 45 5.70 -14.34 -1.18
CA TYR A 45 5.32 -15.50 -0.40
C TYR A 45 6.37 -16.62 -0.50
N LYS A 46 6.76 -17.01 -1.72
CA LYS A 46 7.70 -18.12 -1.95
C LYS A 46 9.12 -17.84 -1.45
N ARG A 47 9.55 -16.58 -1.45
CA ARG A 47 10.94 -16.20 -1.18
C ARG A 47 11.13 -15.63 0.23
N TYR A 48 10.19 -14.83 0.70
CA TYR A 48 10.42 -13.88 1.79
C TYR A 48 9.35 -13.92 2.88
N ALA A 49 8.30 -14.74 2.77
CA ALA A 49 7.22 -14.78 3.75
C ALA A 49 7.74 -14.92 5.19
N ASN A 50 8.74 -15.77 5.41
CA ASN A 50 9.30 -16.03 6.75
C ASN A 50 10.44 -15.08 7.14
N GLU A 51 10.83 -14.15 6.27
CA GLU A 51 11.95 -13.22 6.51
C GLU A 51 11.50 -11.82 6.97
N TYR A 52 10.26 -11.42 6.64
CA TYR A 52 9.74 -10.09 6.96
C TYR A 52 8.38 -10.17 7.66
N ASP A 53 8.18 -9.26 8.61
CA ASP A 53 6.94 -9.11 9.37
C ASP A 53 5.81 -8.44 8.58
N TRP A 54 6.16 -7.56 7.64
CA TRP A 54 5.24 -6.65 6.97
C TRP A 54 5.62 -6.48 5.50
N PHE A 55 4.61 -6.44 4.63
CA PHE A 55 4.76 -6.31 3.19
C PHE A 55 3.94 -5.11 2.70
N LEU A 56 4.61 -4.11 2.14
CA LEU A 56 4.00 -2.88 1.61
C LEU A 56 3.94 -2.94 0.09
N LYS A 57 2.76 -2.65 -0.48
CA LYS A 57 2.60 -2.25 -1.87
C LYS A 57 2.41 -0.74 -1.92
N ALA A 58 3.10 -0.06 -2.82
CA ALA A 58 2.91 1.34 -3.15
C ALA A 58 3.16 1.54 -4.65
N ASP A 59 2.53 2.56 -5.25
CA ASP A 59 2.78 2.94 -6.64
C ASP A 59 4.03 3.83 -6.72
N ASP A 60 4.60 3.98 -7.91
CA ASP A 60 5.85 4.75 -8.12
C ASP A 60 5.65 6.27 -8.01
N ASP A 61 4.41 6.73 -7.95
CA ASP A 61 3.96 8.09 -7.62
C ASP A 61 3.38 8.21 -6.19
N THR A 62 3.65 7.23 -5.32
CA THR A 62 3.27 7.25 -3.90
C THR A 62 4.47 7.57 -3.00
N TYR A 63 4.39 8.65 -2.23
CA TYR A 63 5.38 8.94 -1.20
C TYR A 63 4.97 8.32 0.12
N VAL A 64 5.87 7.56 0.76
CA VAL A 64 5.62 6.89 2.04
C VAL A 64 6.60 7.38 3.10
N ILE A 65 6.08 7.92 4.21
CA ILE A 65 6.86 8.28 5.40
C ILE A 65 7.06 7.01 6.24
N ILE A 66 8.18 6.32 6.01
CA ILE A 66 8.46 5.00 6.57
C ILE A 66 8.47 5.01 8.11
N GLU A 67 8.92 6.09 8.75
CA GLU A 67 8.92 6.23 10.20
C GLU A 67 7.50 6.22 10.77
N ASN A 68 6.56 6.89 10.09
CA ASN A 68 5.15 6.90 10.50
C ASN A 68 4.49 5.54 10.25
N LEU A 69 4.84 4.86 9.15
CA LEU A 69 4.40 3.49 8.92
C LEU A 69 4.90 2.55 10.04
N ARG A 70 6.18 2.62 10.40
CA ARG A 70 6.76 1.86 11.51
C ARG A 70 6.08 2.20 12.84
N HIS A 71 5.79 3.48 13.07
CA HIS A 71 5.07 3.93 14.26
C HIS A 71 3.67 3.29 14.36
N PHE A 72 2.96 3.18 13.25
CA PHE A 72 1.66 2.53 13.17
C PHE A 72 1.76 1.00 13.42
N LEU A 73 2.72 0.34 12.75
CA LEU A 73 2.86 -1.12 12.78
C LEU A 73 3.43 -1.66 14.10
N ARG A 74 4.23 -0.89 14.85
CA ARG A 74 4.86 -1.36 16.11
C ARG A 74 3.89 -1.84 17.18
N ARG A 75 2.60 -1.48 17.08
CA ARG A 75 1.53 -1.87 18.00
C ARG A 75 0.65 -2.99 17.46
N LYS A 76 1.02 -3.60 16.33
CA LYS A 76 0.29 -4.65 15.65
C LYS A 76 1.10 -5.95 15.68
N LEU A 77 0.40 -7.08 15.65
CA LEU A 77 1.01 -8.39 15.61
C LEU A 77 1.12 -8.84 14.15
N SER A 78 2.35 -9.07 13.66
CA SER A 78 2.60 -9.57 12.29
C SER A 78 2.17 -11.03 12.11
N ASN A 79 2.11 -11.79 13.22
CA ASN A 79 1.62 -13.17 13.27
C ASN A 79 0.07 -13.28 13.38
N ALA A 80 -0.62 -12.15 13.31
CA ALA A 80 -2.08 -12.08 13.15
C ALA A 80 -2.40 -11.50 11.77
N THR A 81 -3.60 -11.80 11.25
CA THR A 81 -4.01 -11.28 9.93
C THR A 81 -4.19 -9.76 9.97
N GLY A 82 -3.36 -9.04 9.23
CA GLY A 82 -3.45 -7.60 9.00
C GLY A 82 -3.58 -7.26 7.52
N TYR A 83 -4.46 -6.32 7.20
CA TYR A 83 -4.62 -5.70 5.89
C TYR A 83 -4.99 -4.23 6.10
N PHE A 84 -4.08 -3.32 5.77
CA PHE A 84 -4.16 -1.91 6.17
C PHE A 84 -3.96 -0.99 4.98
N GLY A 85 -4.67 0.13 4.95
CA GLY A 85 -4.52 1.20 3.94
C GLY A 85 -5.65 2.22 4.06
N TYR A 86 -5.82 3.06 3.05
CA TYR A 86 -6.95 4.00 2.95
C TYR A 86 -8.23 3.26 2.57
N ILE A 87 -9.26 3.24 3.41
CA ILE A 87 -10.45 2.42 3.16
C ILE A 87 -11.39 3.10 2.16
N ALA A 88 -11.50 2.50 0.97
CA ALA A 88 -12.53 2.75 -0.01
C ALA A 88 -13.58 1.63 0.00
N LYS A 89 -14.73 1.88 -0.66
CA LYS A 89 -15.85 0.95 -0.76
C LYS A 89 -16.36 0.81 -2.18
N THR A 90 -16.74 -0.41 -2.53
CA THR A 90 -17.69 -0.70 -3.61
C THR A 90 -19.08 -0.91 -3.02
N ARG A 91 -20.05 -1.36 -3.83
CA ARG A 91 -21.39 -1.73 -3.33
C ARG A 91 -21.35 -2.87 -2.30
N ASP A 92 -20.37 -3.76 -2.40
CA ASP A 92 -20.35 -5.04 -1.69
C ASP A 92 -19.09 -5.29 -0.87
N ARG A 93 -18.07 -4.42 -0.94
CA ARG A 93 -16.83 -4.63 -0.18
C ARG A 93 -16.09 -3.34 0.19
N LEU A 94 -15.34 -3.42 1.29
CA LEU A 94 -14.31 -2.47 1.68
C LEU A 94 -12.92 -2.97 1.26
N TYR A 95 -12.12 -2.07 0.72
CA TYR A 95 -10.77 -2.36 0.26
C TYR A 95 -9.85 -1.15 0.50
N PRO A 96 -8.54 -1.35 0.68
CA PRO A 96 -7.62 -0.24 0.70
C PRO A 96 -7.36 0.25 -0.73
N SER A 97 -7.37 1.56 -0.97
CA SER A 97 -6.98 2.14 -2.26
C SER A 97 -5.56 1.73 -2.63
N GLY A 98 -5.38 1.19 -3.85
CA GLY A 98 -4.08 0.76 -4.35
C GLY A 98 -3.06 1.91 -4.45
N GLY A 99 -3.52 3.09 -4.86
CA GLY A 99 -2.69 4.28 -5.02
C GLY A 99 -2.18 4.83 -3.69
N ALA A 100 -3.02 4.84 -2.64
CA ALA A 100 -2.56 5.25 -1.31
C ALA A 100 -1.50 4.29 -0.72
N GLY A 101 -1.35 3.11 -1.30
CA GLY A 101 -0.56 2.00 -0.78
C GLY A 101 -1.30 1.22 0.30
N TYR A 102 -0.90 -0.05 0.47
CA TYR A 102 -1.46 -0.93 1.48
C TYR A 102 -0.44 -1.92 2.02
N VAL A 103 -0.71 -2.41 3.23
CA VAL A 103 0.19 -3.28 3.99
C VAL A 103 -0.49 -4.60 4.33
N LEU A 104 0.23 -5.69 4.12
CA LEU A 104 -0.13 -7.03 4.57
C LEU A 104 0.80 -7.44 5.72
N SER A 105 0.24 -8.02 6.76
CA SER A 105 1.03 -8.77 7.76
C SER A 105 1.65 -10.02 7.13
N GLN A 106 2.72 -10.54 7.73
CA GLN A 106 3.28 -11.85 7.43
C GLN A 106 2.22 -12.95 7.33
N THR A 107 1.37 -13.09 8.36
CA THR A 107 0.33 -14.13 8.37
C THR A 107 -0.66 -13.99 7.21
N THR A 108 -1.09 -12.76 6.89
CA THR A 108 -1.94 -12.52 5.71
C THR A 108 -1.27 -12.97 4.42
N LEU A 109 0.02 -12.67 4.20
CA LEU A 109 0.72 -13.10 2.99
C LEU A 109 0.85 -14.62 2.92
N ILE A 110 1.18 -15.28 4.04
CA ILE A 110 1.28 -16.75 4.12
C ILE A 110 -0.06 -17.38 3.76
N LYS A 111 -1.16 -16.98 4.43
CA LYS A 111 -2.50 -17.52 4.14
C LYS A 111 -2.89 -17.28 2.68
N LEU A 112 -2.67 -16.08 2.15
CA LEU A 112 -2.96 -15.77 0.75
C LEU A 112 -2.17 -16.68 -0.20
N GLY A 113 -0.89 -16.91 0.08
CA GLY A 113 -0.01 -17.80 -0.68
C GLY A 113 -0.47 -19.26 -0.68
N GLU A 114 -0.64 -19.83 0.50
CA GLU A 114 -0.99 -21.25 0.73
C GLU A 114 -2.40 -21.59 0.27
N GLU A 115 -3.35 -20.68 0.48
CA GLU A 115 -4.75 -20.96 0.26
C GLU A 115 -5.24 -20.49 -1.11
N ILE A 116 -4.64 -19.46 -1.73
CA ILE A 116 -5.13 -18.89 -2.99
C ILE A 116 -4.06 -18.91 -4.08
N LEU A 117 -2.91 -18.25 -3.88
CA LEU A 117 -1.98 -17.95 -4.99
C LEU A 117 -1.26 -19.17 -5.56
N THR A 118 -1.07 -20.22 -4.76
CA THR A 118 -0.48 -21.50 -5.20
C THR A 118 -1.49 -22.45 -5.84
N LYS A 119 -2.78 -22.09 -5.84
CA LYS A 119 -3.92 -22.93 -6.24
C LYS A 119 -4.67 -22.30 -7.41
N PRO A 120 -4.36 -22.66 -8.67
CA PRO A 120 -4.94 -22.03 -9.85
C PRO A 120 -6.48 -21.99 -9.87
N GLU A 121 -7.13 -23.03 -9.35
CA GLU A 121 -8.58 -23.14 -9.24
C GLU A 121 -9.18 -22.13 -8.25
N LYS A 122 -8.43 -21.77 -7.20
CA LYS A 122 -8.85 -20.78 -6.20
C LYS A 122 -8.50 -19.36 -6.61
N ARG A 123 -7.50 -19.16 -7.47
CA ARG A 123 -7.21 -17.84 -8.06
C ARG A 123 -8.41 -17.26 -8.82
N LYS A 124 -9.22 -18.12 -9.46
CA LYS A 124 -10.50 -17.74 -10.10
C LYS A 124 -11.54 -17.18 -9.12
N LEU A 125 -11.35 -17.36 -7.82
CA LEU A 125 -12.22 -16.78 -6.80
C LEU A 125 -11.90 -15.30 -6.52
N CYS A 126 -10.73 -14.83 -6.97
CA CYS A 126 -10.43 -13.42 -7.13
C CYS A 126 -11.22 -12.87 -8.32
N HIS A 127 -11.62 -11.60 -8.27
CA HIS A 127 -12.46 -11.02 -9.33
C HIS A 127 -11.58 -10.37 -10.42
N GLU A 128 -11.10 -11.17 -11.37
CA GLU A 128 -10.06 -10.80 -12.34
C GLU A 128 -10.38 -9.57 -13.21
N ASN A 129 -11.67 -9.24 -13.38
CA ASN A 129 -12.13 -8.08 -14.16
C ASN A 129 -12.19 -6.76 -13.37
N GLU A 130 -11.85 -6.77 -12.08
CA GLU A 130 -11.86 -5.57 -11.23
C GLU A 130 -10.47 -4.94 -11.15
N ALA A 131 -10.43 -3.68 -10.69
CA ALA A 131 -9.19 -3.00 -10.33
C ALA A 131 -8.38 -3.84 -9.32
N GLU A 132 -7.05 -3.71 -9.36
CA GLU A 132 -6.11 -4.54 -8.60
C GLU A 132 -6.42 -4.62 -7.10
N ASP A 133 -6.68 -3.47 -6.50
CA ASP A 133 -6.98 -3.34 -5.07
C ASP A 133 -8.32 -3.99 -4.68
N ILE A 134 -9.33 -3.81 -5.53
CA ILE A 134 -10.62 -4.49 -5.42
C ILE A 134 -10.44 -6.00 -5.61
N ASN A 135 -9.68 -6.44 -6.61
CA ASN A 135 -9.40 -7.84 -6.89
C ASN A 135 -8.73 -8.52 -5.69
N LEU A 136 -7.68 -7.92 -5.13
CA LEU A 136 -6.98 -8.45 -3.97
C LEU A 136 -7.91 -8.56 -2.75
N ALA A 137 -8.79 -7.58 -2.54
CA ALA A 137 -9.78 -7.64 -1.49
C ALA A 137 -10.81 -8.79 -1.70
N TYR A 138 -11.16 -9.16 -2.94
CA TYR A 138 -11.94 -10.39 -3.21
C TYR A 138 -11.15 -11.63 -2.76
N CYS A 139 -9.87 -11.72 -3.12
CA CYS A 139 -9.03 -12.86 -2.75
C CYS A 139 -8.95 -13.02 -1.22
N LEU A 140 -8.64 -11.92 -0.52
CA LEU A 140 -8.45 -11.91 0.93
C LEU A 140 -9.74 -12.23 1.69
N ALA A 141 -10.89 -11.80 1.19
CA ALA A 141 -12.18 -12.15 1.78
C ALA A 141 -12.44 -13.67 1.76
N ARG A 142 -11.90 -14.43 0.79
CA ARG A 142 -12.04 -15.91 0.74
C ARG A 142 -11.32 -16.63 1.87
N ILE A 143 -10.36 -15.97 2.50
CA ILE A 143 -9.57 -16.49 3.62
C ILE A 143 -9.88 -15.73 4.92
N ASN A 144 -11.04 -15.07 4.97
CA ASN A 144 -11.54 -14.28 6.09
C ASN A 144 -10.59 -13.15 6.53
N VAL A 145 -9.91 -12.52 5.57
CA VAL A 145 -9.09 -11.32 5.81
C VAL A 145 -9.78 -10.11 5.21
N PHE A 146 -10.02 -9.10 6.04
CA PHE A 146 -10.71 -7.86 5.66
C PHE A 146 -9.85 -6.64 6.02
N VAL A 147 -10.05 -5.54 5.29
CA VAL A 147 -9.33 -4.30 5.55
C VAL A 147 -9.67 -3.76 6.95
N THR A 148 -8.66 -3.29 7.66
CA THR A 148 -8.78 -2.75 9.01
C THR A 148 -8.54 -1.24 9.01
N HIS A 149 -9.25 -0.52 9.87
CA HIS A 149 -9.15 0.93 10.04
C HIS A 149 -7.72 1.37 10.42
N THR A 150 -7.29 2.47 9.79
CA THR A 150 -5.94 3.03 9.90
C THR A 150 -5.91 4.48 10.39
N ARG A 151 -7.07 5.17 10.49
CA ARG A 151 -7.13 6.58 10.93
C ARG A 151 -6.58 6.73 12.34
N ASP A 152 -6.02 7.90 12.62
CA ASP A 152 -5.48 8.19 13.95
C ASP A 152 -6.58 8.38 15.01
N ASN A 153 -6.15 8.67 16.25
CA ASN A 153 -7.06 8.90 17.38
C ASN A 153 -8.01 10.10 17.16
N ASN A 154 -7.66 11.03 16.28
CA ASN A 154 -8.48 12.18 15.89
C ASN A 154 -9.38 11.88 14.67
N GLN A 155 -9.43 10.61 14.25
CA GLN A 155 -10.14 10.15 13.05
C GLN A 155 -9.67 10.89 11.80
N LEU A 156 -8.37 11.15 11.68
CA LEU A 156 -7.72 11.68 10.49
C LEU A 156 -7.09 10.56 9.68
N GLU A 157 -7.19 10.64 8.36
CA GLU A 157 -6.60 9.65 7.46
C GLU A 157 -5.07 9.65 7.61
N THR A 158 -4.49 8.44 7.55
CA THR A 158 -3.03 8.25 7.56
C THR A 158 -2.51 7.83 6.18
N PHE A 159 -3.32 7.16 5.38
CA PHE A 159 -3.04 6.84 3.98
C PHE A 159 -3.89 7.76 3.11
N HIS A 160 -3.32 8.38 2.08
CA HIS A 160 -4.04 9.37 1.27
C HIS A 160 -3.99 8.99 -0.23
N PRO A 161 -5.14 8.77 -0.88
CA PRO A 161 -5.22 8.37 -2.29
C PRO A 161 -5.01 9.53 -3.29
N MET A 162 -4.72 10.72 -2.79
CA MET A 162 -4.46 11.93 -3.58
C MET A 162 -3.29 12.71 -2.98
N THR A 163 -2.91 13.81 -3.63
CA THR A 163 -1.85 14.68 -3.15
C THR A 163 -2.25 15.42 -1.87
N PHE A 164 -1.26 15.90 -1.11
CA PHE A 164 -1.50 16.79 0.03
C PHE A 164 -2.30 18.03 -0.38
N GLU A 165 -1.96 18.67 -1.51
CA GLU A 165 -2.64 19.89 -1.96
C GLU A 165 -4.14 19.64 -2.21
N GLU A 166 -4.49 18.54 -2.88
CA GLU A 166 -5.89 18.21 -3.16
C GLU A 166 -6.69 17.96 -1.88
N HIS A 167 -6.13 17.21 -0.92
CA HIS A 167 -6.74 16.99 0.39
C HIS A 167 -6.87 18.31 1.19
N PHE A 168 -5.83 19.13 1.20
CA PHE A 168 -5.82 20.39 1.93
C PHE A 168 -6.82 21.39 1.36
N LEU A 169 -6.85 21.56 0.04
CA LEU A 169 -7.79 22.47 -0.64
C LEU A 169 -9.21 21.89 -0.74
N GLY A 170 -9.40 20.61 -0.45
CA GLY A 170 -10.68 19.92 -0.60
C GLY A 170 -11.11 19.75 -2.06
N LYS A 171 -10.14 19.61 -2.98
CA LYS A 171 -10.37 19.33 -4.40
C LYS A 171 -10.57 17.83 -4.62
N PHE A 172 -11.58 17.26 -3.95
CA PHE A 172 -11.85 15.82 -4.01
C PHE A 172 -12.35 15.40 -5.40
N THR A 173 -11.82 14.29 -5.91
CA THR A 173 -12.34 13.70 -7.15
C THR A 173 -13.70 13.04 -6.90
N ARG A 174 -14.49 12.87 -7.96
CA ARG A 174 -15.77 12.14 -7.88
C ARG A 174 -15.62 10.71 -7.36
N TRP A 175 -14.45 10.09 -7.60
CA TRP A 175 -14.15 8.77 -7.05
C TRP A 175 -14.07 8.81 -5.52
N ILE A 176 -13.38 9.81 -4.95
CA ILE A 176 -13.30 10.00 -3.50
C ILE A 176 -14.69 10.26 -2.92
N GLU A 177 -15.46 11.17 -3.50
CA GLU A 177 -16.79 11.52 -3.02
C GLU A 177 -17.72 10.30 -2.94
N ASN A 178 -17.63 9.39 -3.92
CA ASN A 178 -18.49 8.22 -4.00
C ASN A 178 -17.99 7.03 -3.19
N ASN A 179 -16.66 6.82 -3.14
CA ASN A 179 -16.07 5.56 -2.69
C ASN A 179 -15.31 5.67 -1.37
N SER A 180 -15.13 6.87 -0.80
CA SER A 180 -14.57 6.98 0.55
C SER A 180 -15.46 6.25 1.55
N GLN A 181 -14.87 5.43 2.41
CA GLN A 181 -15.62 4.84 3.51
C GLN A 181 -15.99 5.88 4.57
N TYR A 182 -15.14 6.90 4.74
CA TYR A 182 -15.32 7.95 5.74
C TYR A 182 -15.39 9.33 5.08
N GLU A 183 -16.07 10.26 5.76
CA GLU A 183 -16.12 11.66 5.35
C GLU A 183 -14.71 12.26 5.30
N GLN A 184 -14.39 12.90 4.18
CA GLN A 184 -13.09 13.51 3.95
C GLN A 184 -13.03 14.90 4.58
N LYS A 185 -11.98 15.12 5.38
CA LYS A 185 -11.69 16.43 5.98
C LYS A 185 -10.77 17.22 5.05
N LYS A 186 -10.82 18.56 5.16
CA LYS A 186 -10.00 19.50 4.38
C LYS A 186 -9.32 20.52 5.28
N GLY A 187 -8.42 21.33 4.70
CA GLY A 187 -7.61 22.31 5.42
C GLY A 187 -6.65 21.66 6.40
N GLU A 188 -6.38 22.34 7.52
CA GLU A 188 -5.42 21.89 8.55
C GLU A 188 -5.75 20.53 9.17
N LYS A 189 -7.01 20.09 9.07
CA LYS A 189 -7.48 18.79 9.57
C LYS A 189 -7.67 17.76 8.46
N CYS A 190 -7.14 17.97 7.26
CA CYS A 190 -7.27 17.00 6.17
C CYS A 190 -6.61 15.66 6.49
N CYS A 191 -5.52 15.72 7.26
CA CYS A 191 -4.47 14.72 7.21
C CYS A 191 -3.90 14.52 8.61
N SER A 192 -3.58 13.28 8.98
CA SER A 192 -3.00 12.99 10.28
C SER A 192 -1.60 13.60 10.45
N ASN A 193 -1.26 14.04 11.66
CA ASN A 193 0.14 14.37 12.01
C ASN A 193 1.08 13.17 11.86
N PHE A 194 0.55 11.94 11.90
CA PHE A 194 1.27 10.70 11.62
C PHE A 194 0.90 10.15 10.23
N THR A 195 0.82 11.03 9.24
CA THR A 195 0.57 10.63 7.84
C THR A 195 1.60 9.61 7.38
N ILE A 196 1.13 8.53 6.79
CA ILE A 196 1.92 7.43 6.24
C ILE A 196 2.20 7.67 4.75
N SER A 197 1.20 8.07 3.96
CA SER A 197 1.40 8.20 2.51
C SER A 197 0.55 9.28 1.84
N PHE A 198 1.05 9.76 0.70
CA PHE A 198 0.31 10.57 -0.29
C PHE A 198 0.56 9.98 -1.69
N HIS A 199 -0.48 9.94 -2.51
CA HIS A 199 -0.46 9.38 -3.87
C HIS A 199 -0.53 10.47 -4.94
N GLY A 200 -0.21 10.14 -6.19
CA GLY A 200 -0.25 11.07 -7.32
C GLY A 200 0.82 12.16 -7.22
N MET A 201 1.91 11.90 -6.51
CA MET A 201 2.96 12.88 -6.30
C MET A 201 3.95 12.89 -7.46
N SER A 202 4.27 14.08 -7.97
CA SER A 202 5.36 14.19 -8.94
C SER A 202 6.71 13.90 -8.27
N SER A 203 7.71 13.46 -9.04
CA SER A 203 9.09 13.29 -8.53
C SER A 203 9.64 14.57 -7.88
N ARG A 204 9.20 15.75 -8.36
CA ARG A 204 9.54 17.04 -7.77
C ARG A 204 8.95 17.19 -6.37
N ASP A 205 7.66 16.89 -6.21
CA ASP A 205 6.95 17.05 -4.94
C ASP A 205 7.44 16.04 -3.90
N MET A 206 7.75 14.81 -4.32
CA MET A 206 8.37 13.81 -3.45
C MET A 206 9.72 14.27 -2.90
N LYS A 207 10.59 14.82 -3.77
CA LYS A 207 11.89 15.36 -3.36
C LYS A 207 11.74 16.57 -2.46
N LEU A 208 10.79 17.45 -2.75
CA LEU A 208 10.49 18.60 -1.91
C LEU A 208 10.01 18.14 -0.53
N LEU A 209 9.01 17.26 -0.45
CA LEU A 209 8.49 16.73 0.80
C LEU A 209 9.60 16.05 1.62
N HIS A 210 10.45 15.24 0.99
CA HIS A 210 11.60 14.64 1.66
C HIS A 210 12.56 15.71 2.21
N TYR A 211 12.85 16.75 1.43
CA TYR A 211 13.70 17.84 1.88
C TYR A 211 13.11 18.61 3.07
N LEU A 212 11.80 18.89 3.03
CA LEU A 212 11.08 19.53 4.13
C LEU A 212 11.09 18.70 5.41
N LEU A 213 10.96 17.37 5.30
CA LEU A 213 10.88 16.47 6.45
C LEU A 213 12.25 16.16 7.08
N TYR A 214 13.29 16.01 6.27
CA TYR A 214 14.56 15.42 6.74
C TYR A 214 15.78 16.37 6.65
N HIS A 215 15.65 17.53 5.99
CA HIS A 215 16.78 18.44 5.79
C HIS A 215 16.56 19.85 6.33
N ILE A 216 15.34 20.40 6.22
CA ILE A 216 15.05 21.71 6.80
C ILE A 216 14.94 21.61 8.32
N GLN A 217 15.62 22.50 9.03
CA GLN A 217 15.51 22.66 10.47
C GLN A 217 15.12 24.10 10.78
N ILE A 218 14.19 24.28 11.71
CA ILE A 218 13.93 25.59 12.29
C ILE A 218 14.96 25.79 13.39
N ALA A 219 15.69 26.90 13.36
CA ALA A 219 16.66 27.22 14.40
C ALA A 219 15.94 27.29 15.76
N GLN A 220 16.48 26.56 16.74
CA GLN A 220 16.05 26.72 18.12
C GLN A 220 16.83 27.91 18.70
N SER A 221 16.10 28.93 19.15
CA SER A 221 16.60 30.08 19.90
C SER A 221 16.70 29.76 21.39
#